data_AF-A0A1D6HLQ2-F1
#
_entry.id   AF-A0A1D6HLQ2-F1
#
_cell.length_a   1.000
_cell.length_b   1.000
_cell.length_c   1.000
_cell.angle_alpha   90.00
_cell.angle_beta   90.00
_cell.angle_gamma   90.00
#
_symmetry.space_group_name_H-M   'P 1'
#
loop_
_entity.id
_entity.type
_entity.pdbx_description
1 polymer ?
#
loop_
_entity_poly.entity_id
_entity_poly.type
_entity_poly.pdbx_seq_one_letter_code
_entity_poly.pdbx_strand_id
1 'polypeptide(L)'
;MTVTSTLPLLCRFRRHLSLVAAAGMAGVTATGMAGVPATFSSATAQIGGFLSKKPYAPPLWATHLSPMPCHTFSLGHRDDLSGMQLSGNKVRKLEFLMADAVAQGADCVITVGGIQSNHCRATAVAAKYLNLDCYLILRTSKLLVDKDPGLVGNLLVERLVGAHVDLVSKEEYGKIGSVALADLLKKRLLEEGRKPYVIPVGGSNSLGTWGYIEAIREIEQQIQQSSDVQFDDIVVACGSGGTIAGLALGSRLSSLNTKVHAFSVCDDPEYFYDYVQGLIDGLNSGFDSHDIVSMENAKGLGYAMNTAEELKFVKDIAASTGIVLDPVYSGKAVYGLLKDMAGNPAKWKGRKVLFIHTGGLLGLYDKADQLSSLAGSWRRMDLEDSVPRKDGTGKMF
;
A
#
# COMPACT_ATOMS: atom_id res chain seq x y z
N MET A 1 8.52 -12.04 49.05
CA MET A 1 8.21 -10.90 49.93
C MET A 1 8.81 -9.65 49.30
N THR A 2 8.14 -9.03 48.32
CA THR A 2 7.34 -7.78 48.44
C THR A 2 8.09 -6.59 49.03
N VAL A 3 8.57 -5.68 48.16
CA VAL A 3 8.72 -4.22 48.33
C VAL A 3 8.83 -3.61 46.90
N THR A 4 7.75 -3.19 46.23
CA THR A 4 7.07 -1.87 46.14
C THR A 4 7.34 -1.10 44.84
N SER A 5 6.25 -0.46 44.37
CA SER A 5 6.18 0.84 43.69
C SER A 5 6.75 1.00 42.27
N THR A 6 5.84 1.01 41.27
CA THR A 6 5.72 2.09 40.27
C THR A 6 4.40 1.97 39.48
N LEU A 7 3.25 2.04 40.19
CA LEU A 7 2.02 2.64 39.66
C LEU A 7 1.92 3.99 40.39
N PRO A 8 2.46 5.09 39.82
CA PRO A 8 1.64 5.98 39.01
C PRO A 8 2.44 6.81 37.96
N LEU A 9 2.46 6.40 36.69
CA LEU A 9 2.87 7.29 35.58
C LEU A 9 2.01 7.21 34.32
N LEU A 10 1.06 6.27 34.25
CA LEU A 10 0.15 6.12 33.10
C LEU A 10 -1.11 6.99 33.14
N CYS A 11 -1.28 7.86 34.14
CA CYS A 11 -2.38 8.83 34.20
C CYS A 11 -1.99 10.29 33.89
N ARG A 12 -0.74 10.59 33.52
CA ARG A 12 -0.34 11.95 33.09
C ARG A 12 -0.11 12.12 31.58
N PHE A 13 -0.09 11.06 30.78
CA PHE A 13 0.10 11.17 29.33
C PHE A 13 -1.19 11.32 28.50
N ARG A 14 -2.37 11.15 29.12
CA ARG A 14 -3.67 11.39 28.44
C ARG A 14 -4.02 12.87 28.23
N ARG A 15 -3.24 13.82 28.77
CA ARG A 15 -3.49 15.26 28.59
C ARG A 15 -2.66 15.93 27.48
N HIS A 16 -1.60 15.31 26.95
CA HIS A 16 -0.75 16.00 25.97
C HIS A 16 -1.14 15.81 24.50
N LEU A 17 -1.92 14.79 24.16
CA LEU A 17 -2.50 14.66 22.81
C LEU A 17 -3.80 15.47 22.61
N SER A 18 -4.40 15.98 23.68
CA SER A 18 -5.54 16.91 23.60
C SER A 18 -5.13 18.38 23.72
N LEU A 19 -3.91 18.70 24.18
CA LEU A 19 -3.48 20.08 24.42
C LEU A 19 -2.79 20.75 23.22
N VAL A 20 -2.21 19.98 22.28
CA VAL A 20 -1.65 20.55 21.04
C VAL A 20 -2.75 21.06 20.10
N ALA A 21 -4.00 20.58 20.26
CA ALA A 21 -5.15 21.09 19.53
C ALA A 21 -5.86 22.27 20.22
N ALA A 22 -5.64 22.50 21.52
CA ALA A 22 -6.35 23.53 22.29
C ALA A 22 -5.52 24.82 22.53
N ALA A 23 -4.18 24.76 22.46
CA ALA A 23 -3.32 25.91 22.76
C ALA A 23 -3.29 26.99 21.66
N GLY A 24 -3.92 26.77 20.51
CA GLY A 24 -4.05 27.76 19.43
C GLY A 24 -5.27 28.69 19.52
N MET A 25 -6.12 28.57 20.56
CA MET A 25 -7.39 29.33 20.63
C MET A 25 -7.61 30.16 21.90
N ALA A 26 -6.60 30.32 22.77
CA ALA A 26 -6.72 31.18 23.95
C ALA A 26 -5.89 32.45 23.78
N GLY A 27 -6.41 33.42 23.02
CA GLY A 27 -5.66 34.64 22.77
C GLY A 27 -6.36 35.80 22.08
N VAL A 28 -7.69 35.94 22.13
CA VAL A 28 -8.35 37.26 21.90
C VAL A 28 -9.65 37.30 22.71
N THR A 29 -9.67 38.13 23.76
CA THR A 29 -10.89 38.60 24.41
C THR A 29 -11.53 39.67 23.53
N ALA A 30 -12.71 39.42 22.97
CA ALA A 30 -13.60 40.46 22.47
C ALA A 30 -15.05 39.99 22.51
N THR A 31 -15.85 40.79 23.20
CA THR A 31 -17.29 40.74 23.39
C THR A 31 -18.09 40.83 22.08
N GLY A 32 -19.18 40.07 22.01
CA GLY A 32 -20.37 40.41 21.23
C GLY A 32 -20.43 39.92 19.77
N MET A 33 -21.18 38.85 19.53
CA MET A 33 -22.37 38.82 18.65
C MET A 33 -22.79 37.37 18.39
N ALA A 34 -24.10 37.16 18.50
CA ALA A 34 -24.77 35.88 18.35
C ALA A 34 -24.90 35.45 16.88
N GLY A 35 -24.82 34.14 16.63
CA GLY A 35 -25.42 33.50 15.46
C GLY A 35 -24.43 32.90 14.44
N VAL A 36 -23.92 31.70 14.70
CA VAL A 36 -23.46 30.76 13.66
C VAL A 36 -23.83 29.33 14.09
N PRO A 37 -24.42 28.47 13.23
CA PRO A 37 -24.80 27.11 13.62
C PRO A 37 -23.58 26.22 13.82
N ALA A 38 -23.64 25.37 14.86
CA ALA A 38 -22.65 24.34 15.15
C ALA A 38 -22.70 23.22 14.10
N THR A 39 -21.95 23.33 13.01
CA THR A 39 -21.79 22.21 12.03
C THR A 39 -20.35 21.95 11.58
N PHE A 40 -19.34 22.61 12.14
CA PHE A 40 -17.93 22.35 11.78
C PHE A 40 -17.15 21.46 12.77
N SER A 41 -17.81 20.86 13.75
CA SER A 41 -17.15 20.03 14.79
C SER A 41 -17.09 18.52 14.50
N SER A 42 -17.77 18.01 13.47
CA SER A 42 -17.84 16.55 13.22
C SER A 42 -16.83 16.04 12.17
N ALA A 43 -16.26 16.91 11.34
CA ALA A 43 -15.34 16.50 10.27
C ALA A 43 -13.92 16.20 10.78
N THR A 44 -13.44 16.92 11.80
CA THR A 44 -12.12 16.68 12.41
C THR A 44 -12.09 15.48 13.36
N ALA A 45 -13.23 15.08 13.94
CA ALA A 45 -13.34 13.88 14.77
C ALA A 45 -13.25 12.58 13.94
N GLN A 46 -13.57 12.60 12.65
CA GLN A 46 -13.52 11.42 11.78
C GLN A 46 -12.12 11.09 11.26
N ILE A 47 -11.19 12.06 11.23
CA ILE A 47 -9.83 11.83 10.72
C ILE A 47 -8.94 11.15 11.78
N GLY A 48 -9.24 11.33 13.08
CA GLY A 48 -8.45 10.75 14.18
C GLY A 48 -8.70 9.25 14.47
N GLY A 49 -9.70 8.62 13.86
CA GLY A 49 -10.04 7.21 14.09
C GLY A 49 -9.34 6.21 13.15
N PHE A 50 -8.83 6.71 12.02
CA PHE A 50 -8.31 5.92 10.90
C PHE A 50 -7.03 5.13 11.24
N LEU A 51 -6.21 5.64 12.16
CA LEU A 51 -5.01 4.96 12.69
C LEU A 51 -5.09 4.82 14.20
N SER A 52 -6.19 4.24 14.68
CA SER A 52 -6.32 3.84 16.08
C SER A 52 -5.70 2.47 16.29
N LYS A 53 -4.73 2.36 17.22
CA LYS A 53 -4.13 1.09 17.63
C LYS A 53 -5.23 0.23 18.26
N LYS A 54 -5.56 -0.92 17.65
CA LYS A 54 -6.56 -1.85 18.16
C LYS A 54 -5.88 -3.12 18.68
N PRO A 55 -6.35 -3.71 19.79
CA PRO A 55 -6.00 -5.08 20.16
C PRO A 55 -6.38 -6.02 19.01
N TYR A 56 -5.43 -6.84 18.55
CA TYR A 56 -5.71 -7.85 17.54
C TYR A 56 -6.15 -9.13 18.24
N ALA A 57 -7.39 -9.55 17.99
CA ALA A 57 -7.88 -10.85 18.37
C ALA A 57 -7.91 -11.72 17.12
N PRO A 58 -7.01 -12.70 16.98
CA PRO A 58 -6.99 -13.53 15.79
C PRO A 58 -8.27 -14.35 15.67
N PRO A 59 -8.78 -14.57 14.44
CA PRO A 59 -9.91 -15.45 14.24
C PRO A 59 -9.56 -16.88 14.68
N LEU A 60 -10.55 -17.65 15.16
CA LEU A 60 -10.34 -19.02 15.69
C LEU A 60 -9.58 -19.93 14.72
N TRP A 61 -9.80 -19.76 13.41
CA TRP A 61 -9.10 -20.54 12.39
C TRP A 61 -7.62 -20.15 12.25
N ALA A 62 -7.19 -18.96 12.68
CA ALA A 62 -5.82 -18.49 12.59
C ALA A 62 -5.02 -18.65 13.89
N THR A 63 -5.63 -19.16 14.98
CA THR A 63 -4.98 -19.19 16.31
C THR A 63 -3.78 -20.12 16.40
N HIS A 64 -3.60 -21.00 15.42
CA HIS A 64 -2.48 -21.94 15.34
C HIS A 64 -1.27 -21.36 14.59
N LEU A 65 -1.41 -20.20 13.92
CA LEU A 65 -0.31 -19.54 13.24
C LEU A 65 0.67 -18.94 14.27
N SER A 66 1.93 -18.78 13.90
CA SER A 66 2.92 -18.10 14.74
C SER A 66 3.98 -17.41 13.87
N PRO A 67 4.32 -16.13 14.13
CA PRO A 67 3.91 -15.32 15.29
C PRO A 67 2.47 -14.76 15.17
N MET A 68 1.82 -14.59 16.32
CA MET A 68 0.51 -13.92 16.43
C MET A 68 0.68 -12.43 16.76
N PRO A 69 0.11 -11.51 15.97
CA PRO A 69 0.16 -10.08 16.25
C PRO A 69 -0.56 -9.74 17.57
N CYS A 70 -0.05 -8.76 18.32
CA CYS A 70 -0.74 -8.26 19.52
C CYS A 70 -1.69 -7.08 19.21
N HIS A 71 -1.43 -6.35 18.11
CA HIS A 71 -2.16 -5.16 17.71
C HIS A 71 -2.20 -4.98 16.18
N THR A 72 -3.24 -4.28 15.68
CA THR A 72 -3.39 -3.87 14.27
C THR A 72 -3.98 -2.46 14.14
N PHE A 73 -3.90 -1.90 12.93
CA PHE A 73 -4.66 -0.75 12.43
C PHE A 73 -5.61 -1.25 11.30
N SER A 74 -6.59 -0.50 10.78
CA SER A 74 -7.60 -1.05 9.84
C SER A 74 -7.95 -0.13 8.68
N LEU A 75 -7.80 -0.62 7.44
CA LEU A 75 -7.89 0.11 6.16
C LEU A 75 -8.43 -0.82 5.02
N GLY A 76 -9.58 -0.50 4.39
CA GLY A 76 -10.43 -1.42 3.58
C GLY A 76 -10.23 -1.49 2.02
N HIS A 77 -11.00 -2.40 1.36
CA HIS A 77 -10.92 -2.90 -0.04
C HIS A 77 -11.76 -2.14 -1.11
N ARG A 78 -11.44 -2.23 -2.41
CA ARG A 78 -10.62 -1.27 -3.18
C ARG A 78 -9.41 -0.80 -2.41
N ASP A 79 -8.37 -1.64 -2.35
CA ASP A 79 -7.13 -1.27 -1.66
C ASP A 79 -6.48 -0.04 -2.27
N ASP A 80 -6.76 0.25 -3.54
CA ASP A 80 -6.40 1.52 -4.19
C ASP A 80 -7.13 2.75 -3.63
N LEU A 81 -8.33 2.58 -3.07
CA LEU A 81 -9.14 3.61 -2.41
C LEU A 81 -8.95 3.66 -0.88
N SER A 82 -7.93 2.98 -0.34
CA SER A 82 -7.58 3.09 1.08
C SER A 82 -7.12 4.51 1.47
N GLY A 83 -6.86 5.40 0.51
CA GLY A 83 -6.54 6.81 0.73
C GLY A 83 -5.94 7.44 -0.53
N MET A 84 -5.39 8.64 -0.42
CA MET A 84 -4.62 9.25 -1.51
C MET A 84 -3.11 9.02 -1.30
N GLN A 85 -2.56 9.57 -0.22
CA GLN A 85 -1.15 9.47 0.12
C GLN A 85 -0.77 8.15 0.81
N LEU A 86 -1.64 7.58 1.65
CA LEU A 86 -1.48 6.23 2.20
C LEU A 86 -2.45 5.35 1.44
N SER A 87 -2.00 4.70 0.36
CA SER A 87 -2.89 3.94 -0.51
C SER A 87 -2.26 2.67 -1.09
N GLY A 88 -3.10 1.77 -1.56
CA GLY A 88 -2.74 0.51 -2.18
C GLY A 88 -2.50 -0.63 -1.18
N ASN A 89 -2.08 -1.77 -1.71
CA ASN A 89 -1.92 -3.01 -0.94
C ASN A 89 -0.93 -2.93 0.23
N LYS A 90 0.03 -2.01 0.18
CA LYS A 90 1.09 -1.89 1.18
C LYS A 90 0.55 -1.44 2.52
N VAL A 91 -0.54 -0.70 2.48
CA VAL A 91 -1.25 -0.19 3.65
C VAL A 91 -1.60 -1.32 4.62
N ARG A 92 -2.27 -2.39 4.14
CA ARG A 92 -2.64 -3.56 4.94
C ARG A 92 -1.46 -4.24 5.63
N LYS A 93 -0.32 -4.34 4.95
CA LYS A 93 0.89 -4.94 5.55
C LYS A 93 1.50 -4.01 6.60
N LEU A 94 1.51 -2.71 6.32
CA LEU A 94 2.05 -1.69 7.21
C LEU A 94 1.28 -1.58 8.52
N GLU A 95 -0.01 -1.96 8.57
CA GLU A 95 -0.77 -2.04 9.82
C GLU A 95 -0.08 -2.92 10.87
N PHE A 96 0.50 -4.04 10.43
CA PHE A 96 1.17 -5.00 11.31
C PHE A 96 2.62 -4.58 11.55
N LEU A 97 3.33 -4.20 10.47
CA LEU A 97 4.74 -3.83 10.54
C LEU A 97 4.98 -2.57 11.38
N MET A 98 4.12 -1.56 11.23
CA MET A 98 4.23 -0.32 12.00
C MET A 98 3.79 -0.52 13.45
N ALA A 99 2.80 -1.38 13.71
CA ALA A 99 2.44 -1.74 15.08
C ALA A 99 3.62 -2.39 15.81
N ASP A 100 4.36 -3.29 15.13
CA ASP A 100 5.56 -3.92 15.66
C ASP A 100 6.71 -2.92 15.84
N ALA A 101 6.96 -2.03 14.87
CA ALA A 101 7.96 -0.96 15.00
C ALA A 101 7.72 -0.09 16.23
N VAL A 102 6.46 0.35 16.45
CA VAL A 102 6.08 1.15 17.63
C VAL A 102 6.20 0.33 18.91
N ALA A 103 5.82 -0.95 18.91
CA ALA A 103 5.94 -1.82 20.08
C ALA A 103 7.40 -2.04 20.50
N GLN A 104 8.31 -2.09 19.54
CA GLN A 104 9.75 -2.18 19.77
C GLN A 104 10.39 -0.83 20.15
N GLY A 105 9.61 0.25 20.20
CA GLY A 105 10.09 1.58 20.55
C GLY A 105 11.01 2.20 19.51
N ALA A 106 10.79 1.86 18.23
CA ALA A 106 11.50 2.49 17.12
C ALA A 106 11.23 3.99 17.07
N ASP A 107 12.22 4.77 16.64
CA ASP A 107 12.07 6.20 16.34
C ASP A 107 12.14 6.49 14.84
N CYS A 108 12.57 5.51 14.04
CA CYS A 108 12.62 5.61 12.60
C CYS A 108 12.42 4.24 11.94
N VAL A 109 12.02 4.27 10.66
CA VAL A 109 11.91 3.07 9.82
C VAL A 109 12.81 3.18 8.60
N ILE A 110 13.31 2.04 8.14
CA ILE A 110 14.10 1.92 6.91
C ILE A 110 13.35 1.02 5.94
N THR A 111 13.26 1.40 4.66
CA THR A 111 12.84 0.47 3.62
C THR A 111 13.50 0.73 2.27
N VAL A 112 13.29 -0.17 1.32
CA VAL A 112 13.97 -0.18 0.03
C VAL A 112 12.96 -0.36 -1.10
N GLY A 113 13.16 0.33 -2.23
CA GLY A 113 12.29 0.23 -3.41
C GLY A 113 12.87 0.92 -4.63
N GLY A 114 12.10 0.98 -5.72
CA GLY A 114 12.43 1.85 -6.87
C GLY A 114 11.99 3.30 -6.64
N ILE A 115 12.46 4.22 -7.49
CA ILE A 115 12.07 5.65 -7.47
C ILE A 115 10.55 5.86 -7.36
N GLN A 116 9.75 5.00 -8.01
CA GLN A 116 8.28 5.09 -8.01
C GLN A 116 7.61 4.02 -7.14
N SER A 117 8.28 3.59 -6.07
CA SER A 117 7.79 2.53 -5.19
C SER A 117 6.55 2.95 -4.42
N ASN A 118 5.41 2.35 -4.73
CA ASN A 118 4.19 2.50 -3.91
C ASN A 118 4.41 2.11 -2.44
N HIS A 119 5.33 1.18 -2.18
CA HIS A 119 5.71 0.74 -0.84
C HIS A 119 6.49 1.79 -0.08
N CYS A 120 7.46 2.44 -0.71
CA CYS A 120 8.26 3.48 -0.06
C CYS A 120 7.37 4.67 0.30
N ARG A 121 6.52 5.10 -0.62
CA ARG A 121 5.52 6.14 -0.39
C ARG A 121 4.55 5.80 0.75
N ALA A 122 3.95 4.61 0.73
CA ALA A 122 3.05 4.20 1.82
C ALA A 122 3.77 4.13 3.17
N THR A 123 5.02 3.63 3.19
CA THR A 123 5.84 3.55 4.40
C THR A 123 6.18 4.93 4.95
N ALA A 124 6.60 5.86 4.10
CA ALA A 124 6.92 7.23 4.49
C ALA A 124 5.73 7.96 5.12
N VAL A 125 4.56 7.82 4.51
CA VAL A 125 3.33 8.44 5.03
C VAL A 125 2.92 7.80 6.35
N ALA A 126 2.92 6.47 6.45
CA ALA A 126 2.56 5.77 7.69
C ALA A 126 3.54 6.07 8.83
N ALA A 127 4.85 6.11 8.55
CA ALA A 127 5.86 6.54 9.50
C ALA A 127 5.55 7.95 10.04
N LYS A 128 5.25 8.90 9.13
CA LYS A 128 4.95 10.27 9.55
C LYS A 128 3.70 10.38 10.42
N TYR A 129 2.65 9.61 10.10
CA TYR A 129 1.44 9.54 10.95
C TYR A 129 1.71 9.01 12.35
N LEU A 130 2.72 8.17 12.52
CA LEU A 130 3.12 7.60 13.81
C LEU A 130 4.28 8.36 14.46
N ASN A 131 4.65 9.52 13.92
CA ASN A 131 5.76 10.35 14.39
C ASN A 131 7.10 9.58 14.41
N LEU A 132 7.33 8.76 13.39
CA LEU A 132 8.59 8.09 13.10
C LEU A 132 9.25 8.79 11.90
N ASP A 133 10.58 8.91 11.93
CA ASP A 133 11.33 9.30 10.73
C ASP A 133 11.34 8.15 9.72
N CYS A 134 11.40 8.47 8.43
CA CYS A 134 11.43 7.46 7.38
C CYS A 134 12.69 7.62 6.52
N TYR A 135 13.45 6.54 6.39
CA TYR A 135 14.63 6.44 5.54
C TYR A 135 14.36 5.47 4.40
N LEU A 136 14.54 5.95 3.17
CA LEU A 136 14.24 5.25 1.94
C LEU A 136 15.52 5.04 1.14
N ILE A 137 15.82 3.80 0.78
CA ILE A 137 16.86 3.48 -0.20
C ILE A 137 16.17 3.24 -1.55
N LEU A 138 16.35 4.13 -2.51
CA LEU A 138 15.66 4.10 -3.80
C LEU A 138 16.60 3.76 -4.96
N ARG A 139 16.27 2.69 -5.69
CA ARG A 139 17.04 2.27 -6.89
C ARG A 139 16.71 3.12 -8.11
N THR A 140 17.75 3.61 -8.78
CA THR A 140 17.69 4.39 -10.03
C THR A 140 18.77 3.94 -11.03
N SER A 141 18.84 4.56 -12.21
CA SER A 141 19.89 4.24 -13.19
C SER A 141 21.24 4.80 -12.78
N LYS A 142 22.32 4.16 -13.24
CA LYS A 142 23.70 4.64 -13.02
C LYS A 142 23.93 6.09 -13.49
N LEU A 143 23.19 6.55 -14.50
CA LEU A 143 23.30 7.92 -15.03
C LEU A 143 22.61 8.99 -14.17
N LEU A 144 21.76 8.56 -13.23
CA LEU A 144 20.90 9.42 -12.42
C LEU A 144 21.16 9.28 -10.91
N VAL A 145 21.96 8.30 -10.47
CA VAL A 145 22.20 8.03 -9.04
C VAL A 145 22.83 9.21 -8.31
N ASP A 146 23.69 9.98 -8.99
CA ASP A 146 24.36 11.17 -8.44
C ASP A 146 23.61 12.48 -8.74
N LYS A 147 22.31 12.42 -9.07
CA LYS A 147 21.49 13.58 -9.44
C LYS A 147 20.22 13.65 -8.60
N ASP A 148 19.60 14.84 -8.51
CA ASP A 148 18.27 14.96 -7.91
C ASP A 148 17.27 14.10 -8.71
N PRO A 149 16.57 13.14 -8.07
CA PRO A 149 15.65 12.22 -8.74
C PRO A 149 14.32 12.89 -9.15
N GLY A 150 14.13 14.17 -8.84
CA GLY A 150 12.94 14.94 -9.14
C GLY A 150 11.82 14.75 -8.12
N LEU A 151 10.59 15.01 -8.56
CA LEU A 151 9.40 15.11 -7.72
C LEU A 151 8.15 14.60 -8.45
N VAL A 152 8.28 13.57 -9.27
CA VAL A 152 7.13 12.99 -10.00
C VAL A 152 6.51 11.86 -9.19
N GLY A 153 5.18 11.76 -9.19
CA GLY A 153 4.46 10.58 -8.69
C GLY A 153 4.67 10.30 -7.20
N ASN A 154 5.06 9.06 -6.87
CA ASN A 154 5.26 8.62 -5.48
C ASN A 154 6.35 9.45 -4.77
N LEU A 155 7.43 9.79 -5.47
CA LEU A 155 8.57 10.53 -4.93
C LEU A 155 8.19 11.94 -4.44
N LEU A 156 7.20 12.58 -5.07
CA LEU A 156 6.66 13.86 -4.59
C LEU A 156 6.15 13.73 -3.16
N VAL A 157 5.33 12.71 -2.92
CA VAL A 157 4.70 12.47 -1.62
C VAL A 157 5.75 12.11 -0.58
N GLU A 158 6.69 11.23 -0.94
CA GLU A 158 7.81 10.82 -0.07
C GLU A 158 8.60 12.04 0.42
N ARG A 159 8.97 12.96 -0.48
CA ARG A 159 9.70 14.19 -0.12
C ARG A 159 8.83 15.18 0.66
N LEU A 160 7.56 15.33 0.32
CA LEU A 160 6.63 16.23 1.03
C LEU A 160 6.39 15.82 2.49
N VAL A 161 6.34 14.52 2.78
CA VAL A 161 6.21 14.03 4.17
C VAL A 161 7.53 14.00 4.92
N GLY A 162 8.63 14.41 4.27
CA GLY A 162 9.94 14.56 4.87
C GLY A 162 10.74 13.27 4.98
N ALA A 163 10.55 12.30 4.07
CA ALA A 163 11.39 11.11 4.05
C ALA A 163 12.83 11.44 3.64
N HIS A 164 13.80 10.80 4.28
CA HIS A 164 15.19 10.80 3.89
C HIS A 164 15.37 9.83 2.73
N VAL A 165 16.00 10.28 1.63
CA VAL A 165 16.14 9.49 0.40
C VAL A 165 17.61 9.28 0.08
N ASP A 166 18.05 8.02 0.12
CA ASP A 166 19.35 7.57 -0.35
C ASP A 166 19.18 6.88 -1.71
N LEU A 167 19.93 7.33 -2.72
CA LEU A 167 19.90 6.71 -4.05
C LEU A 167 20.96 5.62 -4.18
N VAL A 168 20.59 4.54 -4.87
CA VAL A 168 21.50 3.49 -5.31
C VAL A 168 21.26 3.16 -6.78
N SER A 169 22.30 2.79 -7.51
CA SER A 169 22.14 2.29 -8.88
C SER A 169 21.53 0.89 -8.90
N LYS A 170 20.90 0.51 -10.00
CA LYS A 170 20.37 -0.86 -10.19
C LYS A 170 21.49 -1.91 -10.07
N GLU A 171 22.69 -1.57 -10.51
CA GLU A 171 23.88 -2.43 -10.48
C GLU A 171 24.37 -2.64 -9.05
N GLU A 172 24.45 -1.59 -8.24
CA GLU A 172 24.78 -1.69 -6.81
C GLU A 172 23.73 -2.48 -6.06
N TYR A 173 22.44 -2.20 -6.32
CA TYR A 173 21.34 -2.96 -5.76
C TYR A 173 21.43 -4.45 -6.12
N GLY A 174 21.70 -4.77 -7.38
CA GLY A 174 21.84 -6.16 -7.83
C GLY A 174 23.05 -6.88 -7.22
N LYS A 175 24.15 -6.16 -6.97
CA LYS A 175 25.37 -6.73 -6.36
C LYS A 175 25.24 -6.94 -4.85
N ILE A 176 24.64 -5.98 -4.14
CA ILE A 176 24.62 -5.95 -2.68
C ILE A 176 23.35 -6.61 -2.13
N GLY A 177 22.21 -6.41 -2.79
CA GLY A 177 20.90 -6.86 -2.33
C GLY A 177 20.26 -5.91 -1.31
N SER A 178 18.93 -5.97 -1.22
CA SER A 178 18.14 -5.07 -0.38
C SER A 178 18.39 -5.25 1.12
N VAL A 179 18.60 -6.49 1.58
CA VAL A 179 18.83 -6.80 3.01
C VAL A 179 20.13 -6.14 3.48
N ALA A 180 21.24 -6.39 2.78
CA ALA A 180 22.53 -5.81 3.14
C ALA A 180 22.54 -4.29 3.03
N LEU A 181 21.87 -3.70 2.03
CA LEU A 181 21.71 -2.24 1.94
C LEU A 181 20.96 -1.66 3.15
N ALA A 182 19.85 -2.29 3.55
CA ALA A 182 19.10 -1.85 4.72
C ALA A 182 19.92 -2.01 6.02
N ASP A 183 20.69 -3.09 6.16
CA ASP A 183 21.55 -3.34 7.31
C ASP A 183 22.71 -2.32 7.41
N LEU A 184 23.28 -1.91 6.27
CA LEU A 184 24.29 -0.85 6.22
C LEU A 184 23.75 0.47 6.75
N LEU A 185 22.55 0.88 6.32
CA LEU A 185 21.92 2.10 6.82
C LEU A 185 21.48 1.97 8.27
N LYS A 186 20.93 0.80 8.66
CA LYS A 186 20.57 0.48 10.04
C LYS A 186 21.77 0.66 10.97
N LYS A 187 22.95 0.14 10.59
CA LYS A 187 24.18 0.28 11.36
C LYS A 187 24.57 1.73 11.57
N ARG A 188 24.53 2.56 10.53
CA ARG A 188 24.84 4.00 10.63
C ARG A 188 23.88 4.72 11.58
N LEU A 189 22.58 4.48 11.46
CA LEU A 189 21.58 5.10 12.32
C LEU A 189 21.73 4.67 13.79
N LEU A 190 22.10 3.40 14.05
CA LEU A 190 22.43 2.93 15.40
C LEU A 190 23.66 3.65 15.97
N GLU A 191 24.69 3.90 15.16
CA GLU A 191 25.88 4.67 15.56
C GLU A 191 25.54 6.14 15.88
N GLU A 192 24.49 6.68 15.25
CA GLU A 192 23.90 8.00 15.55
C GLU A 192 22.96 8.00 16.77
N GLY A 193 22.80 6.87 17.46
CA GLY A 193 21.96 6.73 18.64
C GLY A 193 20.46 6.60 18.35
N ARG A 194 20.08 6.34 17.10
CA ARG A 194 18.69 6.11 16.66
C ARG A 194 18.23 4.67 16.97
N LYS A 195 16.92 4.44 16.85
CA LYS A 195 16.27 3.12 16.98
C LYS A 195 15.56 2.72 15.69
N PRO A 196 16.31 2.29 14.66
CA PRO A 196 15.75 1.94 13.36
C PRO A 196 15.03 0.58 13.35
N TYR A 197 13.85 0.56 12.74
CA TYR A 197 13.12 -0.66 12.37
C TYR A 197 13.16 -0.88 10.86
N VAL A 198 13.65 -2.05 10.42
CA VAL A 198 13.78 -2.37 8.98
C VAL A 198 12.51 -3.03 8.46
N ILE A 199 11.90 -2.43 7.45
CA ILE A 199 10.79 -3.00 6.69
C ILE A 199 11.33 -3.54 5.36
N PRO A 200 11.20 -4.84 5.07
CA PRO A 200 11.71 -5.41 3.83
C PRO A 200 10.96 -4.87 2.61
N VAL A 201 11.54 -5.10 1.42
CA VAL A 201 10.97 -4.66 0.14
C VAL A 201 9.50 -5.07 0.03
N GLY A 202 8.63 -4.08 -0.21
CA GLY A 202 7.20 -4.31 -0.38
C GLY A 202 6.47 -4.76 0.89
N GLY A 203 7.11 -4.63 2.06
CA GLY A 203 6.59 -5.05 3.37
C GLY A 203 6.33 -6.55 3.45
N SER A 204 7.11 -7.34 2.71
CA SER A 204 6.85 -8.77 2.53
C SER A 204 7.74 -9.60 3.43
N ASN A 205 7.21 -9.88 4.62
CA ASN A 205 7.68 -10.88 5.57
C ASN A 205 6.44 -11.55 6.17
N SER A 206 6.62 -12.60 6.96
CA SER A 206 5.52 -13.32 7.60
C SER A 206 4.59 -12.41 8.42
N LEU A 207 5.12 -11.40 9.11
CA LEU A 207 4.29 -10.44 9.84
C LEU A 207 3.40 -9.58 8.90
N GLY A 208 3.97 -9.02 7.83
CA GLY A 208 3.23 -8.21 6.86
C GLY A 208 2.20 -9.02 6.07
N THR A 209 2.41 -10.33 5.90
CA THR A 209 1.46 -11.26 5.28
C THR A 209 0.10 -11.26 5.98
N TRP A 210 0.05 -11.04 7.30
CA TRP A 210 -1.20 -10.95 8.06
C TRP A 210 -2.18 -9.90 7.53
N GLY A 211 -1.67 -8.81 6.94
CA GLY A 211 -2.52 -7.79 6.32
C GLY A 211 -3.46 -8.35 5.26
N TYR A 212 -3.01 -9.36 4.51
CA TYR A 212 -3.84 -10.01 3.49
C TYR A 212 -4.57 -11.26 3.97
N ILE A 213 -4.15 -11.85 5.09
CA ILE A 213 -4.94 -12.85 5.80
C ILE A 213 -6.23 -12.20 6.35
N GLU A 214 -6.10 -11.01 6.95
CA GLU A 214 -7.26 -10.22 7.40
C GLU A 214 -8.13 -9.73 6.23
N ALA A 215 -7.50 -9.38 5.09
CA ALA A 215 -8.24 -9.00 3.89
C ALA A 215 -9.17 -10.13 3.41
N ILE A 216 -8.74 -11.39 3.48
CA ILE A 216 -9.61 -12.53 3.18
C ILE A 216 -10.77 -12.63 4.17
N ARG A 217 -10.52 -12.43 5.47
CA ARG A 217 -11.60 -12.41 6.47
C ARG A 217 -12.63 -11.32 6.17
N GLU A 218 -12.19 -10.15 5.72
CA GLU A 218 -13.10 -9.07 5.28
C GLU A 218 -13.90 -9.49 4.05
N ILE A 219 -13.26 -10.08 3.03
CA ILE A 219 -13.93 -10.57 1.80
C ILE A 219 -14.98 -11.62 2.15
N GLU A 220 -14.64 -12.58 3.01
CA GLU A 220 -15.55 -13.63 3.45
C GLU A 220 -16.80 -13.03 4.13
N GLN A 221 -16.60 -12.05 5.01
CA GLN A 221 -17.70 -11.37 5.69
C GLN A 221 -18.59 -10.60 4.71
N GLN A 222 -18.01 -9.91 3.72
CA GLN A 222 -18.76 -9.19 2.69
C GLN A 222 -19.58 -10.13 1.80
N ILE A 223 -19.02 -11.29 1.46
CA ILE A 223 -19.70 -12.35 0.71
C ILE A 223 -20.85 -12.92 1.55
N GLN A 224 -20.64 -13.21 2.84
CA GLN A 224 -21.71 -13.70 3.71
C GLN A 224 -22.86 -12.71 3.88
N GLN A 225 -22.59 -11.40 3.81
CA GLN A 225 -23.60 -10.35 3.83
C GLN A 225 -24.32 -10.16 2.49
N SER A 226 -23.75 -10.69 1.39
CA SER A 226 -24.26 -10.55 0.03
C SER A 226 -24.76 -11.91 -0.47
N SER A 227 -26.06 -12.17 -0.41
CA SER A 227 -26.64 -13.49 -0.71
C SER A 227 -26.36 -14.05 -2.12
N ASP A 228 -25.92 -13.20 -3.06
CA ASP A 228 -25.93 -13.53 -4.50
C ASP A 228 -24.53 -13.61 -5.14
N VAL A 229 -23.46 -13.41 -4.37
CA VAL A 229 -22.10 -13.32 -4.92
C VAL A 229 -21.18 -14.35 -4.26
N GLN A 230 -20.57 -15.19 -5.10
CA GLN A 230 -19.53 -16.15 -4.74
C GLN A 230 -18.43 -16.04 -5.80
N PHE A 231 -17.18 -16.31 -5.44
CA PHE A 231 -16.05 -16.26 -6.37
C PHE A 231 -15.32 -17.59 -6.39
N ASP A 232 -14.97 -18.03 -7.60
CA ASP A 232 -14.25 -19.28 -7.84
C ASP A 232 -12.73 -19.06 -7.85
N ASP A 233 -12.29 -17.83 -8.15
CA ASP A 233 -10.88 -17.45 -8.24
C ASP A 233 -10.62 -16.05 -7.68
N ILE A 234 -9.44 -15.86 -7.10
CA ILE A 234 -8.87 -14.56 -6.79
C ILE A 234 -7.71 -14.31 -7.73
N VAL A 235 -7.66 -13.14 -8.38
CA VAL A 235 -6.54 -12.73 -9.25
C VAL A 235 -5.84 -11.51 -8.67
N VAL A 236 -4.50 -11.53 -8.68
CA VAL A 236 -3.69 -10.42 -8.13
C VAL A 236 -2.33 -10.30 -8.85
N ALA A 237 -1.75 -9.10 -8.87
CA ALA A 237 -0.37 -8.91 -9.32
C ALA A 237 0.65 -9.42 -8.29
N CYS A 238 1.71 -10.07 -8.75
CA CYS A 238 2.84 -10.54 -7.93
C CYS A 238 4.09 -9.69 -8.16
N GLY A 239 4.56 -9.04 -7.10
CA GLY A 239 5.82 -8.28 -7.11
C GLY A 239 6.77 -8.69 -5.99
N SER A 240 6.39 -8.47 -4.72
CA SER A 240 7.23 -8.83 -3.56
C SER A 240 6.71 -10.06 -2.80
N GLY A 241 5.75 -10.82 -3.34
CA GLY A 241 5.23 -12.05 -2.74
C GLY A 241 4.24 -11.91 -1.58
N GLY A 242 4.45 -11.01 -0.60
CA GLY A 242 3.67 -11.05 0.66
C GLY A 242 2.17 -10.78 0.55
N THR A 243 1.71 -10.19 -0.54
CA THR A 243 0.26 -10.02 -0.79
C THR A 243 -0.38 -11.36 -1.14
N ILE A 244 0.31 -12.15 -1.95
CA ILE A 244 -0.17 -13.45 -2.43
C ILE A 244 -0.10 -14.50 -1.34
N ALA A 245 1.00 -14.51 -0.57
CA ALA A 245 1.10 -15.36 0.60
C ALA A 245 -0.12 -15.18 1.52
N GLY A 246 -0.53 -13.93 1.78
CA GLY A 246 -1.62 -13.64 2.70
C GLY A 246 -2.98 -13.97 2.13
N LEU A 247 -3.21 -13.65 0.84
CA LEU A 247 -4.45 -14.01 0.15
C LEU A 247 -4.62 -15.53 0.07
N ALA A 248 -3.57 -16.25 -0.31
CA ALA A 248 -3.64 -17.70 -0.53
C ALA A 248 -3.78 -18.45 0.79
N LEU A 249 -2.96 -18.13 1.78
CA LEU A 249 -3.06 -18.73 3.10
C LEU A 249 -4.38 -18.38 3.77
N GLY A 250 -4.78 -17.09 3.76
CA GLY A 250 -6.07 -16.66 4.30
C GLY A 250 -7.24 -17.36 3.62
N SER A 251 -7.21 -17.46 2.29
CA SER A 251 -8.27 -18.14 1.51
C SER A 251 -8.37 -19.61 1.91
N ARG A 252 -7.23 -20.31 1.97
CA ARG A 252 -7.16 -21.72 2.33
C ARG A 252 -7.65 -22.01 3.76
N LEU A 253 -7.42 -21.07 4.68
CA LEU A 253 -7.87 -21.19 6.07
C LEU A 253 -9.33 -20.79 6.29
N SER A 254 -9.93 -20.07 5.34
CA SER A 254 -11.32 -19.61 5.38
C SER A 254 -12.29 -20.58 4.71
N SER A 255 -13.60 -20.34 4.84
CA SER A 255 -14.62 -21.09 4.12
C SER A 255 -14.67 -20.78 2.62
N LEU A 256 -14.02 -19.69 2.17
CA LEU A 256 -13.92 -19.34 0.76
C LEU A 256 -13.16 -20.41 -0.03
N ASN A 257 -12.00 -20.84 0.50
CA ASN A 257 -11.12 -21.83 -0.12
C ASN A 257 -10.89 -21.60 -1.64
N THR A 258 -10.89 -20.33 -2.04
CA THR A 258 -10.76 -19.86 -3.42
C THR A 258 -9.30 -19.93 -3.85
N LYS A 259 -9.03 -20.46 -5.06
CA LYS A 259 -7.66 -20.51 -5.59
C LYS A 259 -7.16 -19.11 -5.96
N VAL A 260 -5.93 -18.79 -5.55
CA VAL A 260 -5.28 -17.51 -5.89
C VAL A 260 -4.42 -17.68 -7.14
N HIS A 261 -4.66 -16.84 -8.15
CA HIS A 261 -3.85 -16.75 -9.36
C HIS A 261 -3.05 -15.45 -9.34
N ALA A 262 -1.73 -15.59 -9.35
CA ALA A 262 -0.78 -14.52 -9.12
C ALA A 262 0.02 -14.25 -10.40
N PHE A 263 -0.05 -13.04 -10.92
CA PHE A 263 0.63 -12.65 -12.16
C PHE A 263 1.93 -11.90 -11.85
N SER A 264 3.07 -12.57 -12.01
CA SER A 264 4.42 -12.10 -11.69
C SER A 264 4.90 -11.01 -12.63
N VAL A 265 5.24 -9.84 -12.07
CA VAL A 265 5.58 -8.63 -12.84
C VAL A 265 7.07 -8.27 -12.84
N CYS A 266 7.91 -9.01 -12.11
CA CYS A 266 9.35 -8.78 -12.05
C CYS A 266 10.18 -10.05 -12.21
N ASP A 267 9.99 -11.02 -11.32
CA ASP A 267 10.74 -12.28 -11.31
C ASP A 267 9.90 -13.44 -11.84
N ASP A 268 10.51 -14.62 -11.96
CA ASP A 268 9.86 -15.79 -12.54
C ASP A 268 9.00 -16.56 -11.52
N PRO A 269 7.98 -17.31 -11.98
CA PRO A 269 7.07 -18.06 -11.11
C PRO A 269 7.77 -18.92 -10.03
N GLU A 270 8.79 -19.68 -10.39
CA GLU A 270 9.54 -20.55 -9.44
C GLU A 270 10.14 -19.77 -8.28
N TYR A 271 10.76 -18.61 -8.56
CA TYR A 271 11.28 -17.73 -7.53
C TYR A 271 10.17 -17.31 -6.54
N PHE A 272 8.96 -17.04 -7.04
CA PHE A 272 7.85 -16.64 -6.19
C PHE A 272 7.22 -17.79 -5.43
N TYR A 273 7.22 -19.02 -5.96
CA TYR A 273 6.82 -20.18 -5.17
C TYR A 273 7.72 -20.36 -3.95
N ASP A 274 9.05 -20.32 -4.15
CA ASP A 274 10.02 -20.43 -3.07
C ASP A 274 9.89 -19.26 -2.08
N TYR A 275 9.79 -18.04 -2.59
CA TYR A 275 9.67 -16.86 -1.75
C TYR A 275 8.38 -16.88 -0.92
N VAL A 276 7.24 -17.24 -1.53
CA VAL A 276 5.96 -17.36 -0.83
C VAL A 276 5.99 -18.52 0.17
N GLN A 277 6.64 -19.64 -0.17
CA GLN A 277 6.84 -20.76 0.77
C GLN A 277 7.55 -20.29 2.02
N GLY A 278 8.66 -19.54 1.90
CA GLY A 278 9.37 -19.00 3.06
C GLY A 278 8.51 -18.08 3.94
N LEU A 279 7.59 -17.32 3.35
CA LEU A 279 6.64 -16.49 4.11
C LEU A 279 5.61 -17.32 4.87
N ILE A 280 5.10 -18.38 4.24
CA ILE A 280 4.11 -19.33 4.77
C ILE A 280 4.72 -20.20 5.87
N ASP A 281 5.97 -20.64 5.69
CA ASP A 281 6.75 -21.40 6.68
C ASP A 281 7.03 -20.54 7.91
N GLY A 282 7.38 -19.26 7.73
CA GLY A 282 7.56 -18.33 8.83
C GLY A 282 6.27 -18.01 9.61
N LEU A 283 5.11 -18.47 9.12
CA LEU A 283 3.83 -18.46 9.84
C LEU A 283 3.47 -19.81 10.48
N ASN A 284 4.31 -20.85 10.30
CA ASN A 284 4.10 -22.21 10.77
C ASN A 284 2.76 -22.83 10.34
N SER A 285 2.30 -22.52 9.13
CA SER A 285 0.97 -22.95 8.68
C SER A 285 0.92 -24.40 8.16
N GLY A 286 2.06 -24.96 7.74
CA GLY A 286 2.15 -26.32 7.21
C GLY A 286 1.60 -26.53 5.79
N PHE A 287 1.27 -25.45 5.06
CA PHE A 287 0.83 -25.53 3.67
C PHE A 287 1.98 -25.39 2.67
N ASP A 288 1.86 -26.08 1.54
CA ASP A 288 2.71 -25.87 0.37
C ASP A 288 2.16 -24.73 -0.50
N SER A 289 3.04 -23.83 -0.95
CA SER A 289 2.69 -22.69 -1.79
C SER A 289 2.14 -23.13 -3.15
N HIS A 290 2.59 -24.25 -3.71
CA HIS A 290 2.10 -24.81 -4.98
C HIS A 290 0.67 -25.33 -4.90
N ASP A 291 0.22 -25.72 -3.70
CA ASP A 291 -1.14 -26.23 -3.50
C ASP A 291 -2.17 -25.09 -3.42
N ILE A 292 -1.75 -23.89 -3.02
CA ILE A 292 -2.66 -22.78 -2.70
C ILE A 292 -2.53 -21.57 -3.64
N VAL A 293 -1.46 -21.49 -4.45
CA VAL A 293 -1.24 -20.44 -5.45
C VAL A 293 -1.02 -21.04 -6.84
N SER A 294 -1.55 -20.38 -7.88
CA SER A 294 -1.10 -20.54 -9.26
C SER A 294 -0.28 -19.32 -9.66
N MET A 295 1.02 -19.47 -9.91
CA MET A 295 1.88 -18.38 -10.38
C MET A 295 1.94 -18.36 -11.91
N GLU A 296 1.66 -17.20 -12.50
CA GLU A 296 1.64 -16.96 -13.94
C GLU A 296 2.68 -15.88 -14.27
N ASN A 297 3.36 -16.00 -15.42
CA ASN A 297 4.33 -14.99 -15.84
C ASN A 297 3.64 -13.83 -16.58
N ALA A 298 3.74 -12.62 -16.03
CA ALA A 298 3.24 -11.38 -16.64
C ALA A 298 4.31 -10.29 -16.69
N LYS A 299 5.60 -10.63 -16.61
CA LYS A 299 6.67 -9.62 -16.49
C LYS A 299 6.86 -8.82 -17.78
N GLY A 300 6.50 -9.38 -18.93
CA GLY A 300 6.66 -8.74 -20.23
C GLY A 300 8.14 -8.40 -20.48
N LEU A 301 8.44 -7.14 -20.78
CA LEU A 301 9.82 -6.65 -20.94
C LEU A 301 10.62 -6.66 -19.63
N GLY A 302 9.96 -6.80 -18.48
CA GLY A 302 10.55 -6.80 -17.14
C GLY A 302 9.92 -5.77 -16.21
N TYR A 303 10.47 -5.65 -15.00
CA TYR A 303 9.92 -4.79 -13.97
C TYR A 303 9.87 -3.31 -14.40
N ALA A 304 8.69 -2.70 -14.26
CA ALA A 304 8.41 -1.29 -14.58
C ALA A 304 8.73 -0.86 -16.04
N MET A 305 8.91 -1.82 -16.95
CA MET A 305 9.03 -1.61 -18.38
C MET A 305 7.77 -2.12 -19.07
N ASN A 306 7.33 -1.41 -20.10
CA ASN A 306 6.05 -1.68 -20.76
C ASN A 306 6.18 -1.75 -22.27
N THR A 307 5.37 -2.61 -22.90
CA THR A 307 5.16 -2.56 -24.35
C THR A 307 4.11 -1.52 -24.72
N ALA A 308 4.04 -1.14 -25.99
CA ALA A 308 3.01 -0.23 -26.49
C ALA A 308 1.60 -0.84 -26.30
N GLU A 309 1.46 -2.15 -26.45
CA GLU A 309 0.21 -2.89 -26.27
C GLU A 309 -0.26 -2.87 -24.80
N GLU A 310 0.65 -3.06 -23.84
CA GLU A 310 0.34 -2.98 -22.41
C GLU A 310 -0.15 -1.57 -22.02
N LEU A 311 0.51 -0.52 -22.52
CA LEU A 311 0.10 0.86 -22.25
C LEU A 311 -1.24 1.19 -22.91
N LYS A 312 -1.45 0.76 -24.15
CA LYS A 312 -2.73 0.91 -24.86
C LYS A 312 -3.84 0.17 -24.12
N PHE A 313 -3.57 -1.04 -23.65
CA PHE A 313 -4.52 -1.82 -22.86
C PHE A 313 -4.96 -1.09 -21.59
N VAL A 314 -4.01 -0.58 -20.80
CA VAL A 314 -4.32 0.20 -19.59
C VAL A 314 -5.20 1.41 -19.92
N LYS A 315 -4.87 2.14 -20.99
CA LYS A 315 -5.66 3.29 -21.45
C LYS A 315 -7.07 2.88 -21.89
N ASP A 316 -7.23 1.75 -22.58
CA ASP A 316 -8.52 1.30 -23.09
C ASP A 316 -9.43 0.78 -21.96
N ILE A 317 -8.87 0.10 -20.95
CA ILE A 317 -9.61 -0.25 -19.72
C ILE A 317 -10.08 1.01 -18.99
N ALA A 318 -9.19 1.99 -18.82
CA ALA A 318 -9.54 3.25 -18.17
C ALA A 318 -10.66 4.00 -18.91
N ALA A 319 -10.57 4.11 -20.24
CA ALA A 319 -11.56 4.80 -21.05
C ALA A 319 -12.92 4.10 -21.10
N SER A 320 -12.96 2.76 -21.00
CA SER A 320 -14.20 1.98 -21.08
C SER A 320 -14.90 1.77 -19.74
N THR A 321 -14.16 1.77 -18.63
CA THR A 321 -14.70 1.40 -17.31
C THR A 321 -14.60 2.50 -16.26
N GLY A 322 -13.75 3.51 -16.49
CA GLY A 322 -13.34 4.47 -15.45
C GLY A 322 -12.38 3.90 -14.40
N ILE A 323 -12.01 2.62 -14.49
CA ILE A 323 -11.01 2.00 -13.60
C ILE A 323 -9.62 2.22 -14.19
N VAL A 324 -8.77 2.93 -13.46
CA VAL A 324 -7.39 3.21 -13.88
C VAL A 324 -6.45 2.20 -13.25
N LEU A 325 -5.94 1.29 -14.07
CA LEU A 325 -4.88 0.35 -13.69
C LEU A 325 -3.50 1.02 -13.81
N ASP A 326 -2.57 0.68 -12.93
CA ASP A 326 -1.17 1.08 -13.08
C ASP A 326 -0.44 0.12 -14.04
N PRO A 327 0.46 0.60 -14.91
CA PRO A 327 1.12 -0.22 -15.91
C PRO A 327 2.23 -1.11 -15.33
N VAL A 328 2.63 -0.93 -14.07
CA VAL A 328 3.71 -1.71 -13.46
C VAL A 328 3.18 -2.99 -12.81
N TYR A 329 2.00 -2.94 -12.19
CA TYR A 329 1.42 -4.06 -11.44
C TYR A 329 0.03 -4.47 -11.95
N SER A 330 -0.99 -3.70 -11.60
CA SER A 330 -2.39 -4.07 -11.80
C SER A 330 -2.76 -4.21 -13.28
N GLY A 331 -2.21 -3.34 -14.14
CA GLY A 331 -2.36 -3.41 -15.60
C GLY A 331 -1.80 -4.69 -16.19
N LYS A 332 -0.58 -5.09 -15.78
CA LYS A 332 0.05 -6.34 -16.23
C LYS A 332 -0.71 -7.57 -15.77
N ALA A 333 -1.21 -7.57 -14.53
CA ALA A 333 -1.99 -8.70 -14.03
C ALA A 333 -3.31 -8.88 -14.77
N VAL A 334 -4.08 -7.81 -15.01
CA VAL A 334 -5.33 -7.92 -15.78
C VAL A 334 -5.05 -8.24 -17.25
N TYR A 335 -4.01 -7.65 -17.85
CA TYR A 335 -3.60 -7.97 -19.21
C TYR A 335 -3.23 -9.45 -19.36
N GLY A 336 -2.43 -9.98 -18.43
CA GLY A 336 -2.08 -11.40 -18.36
C GLY A 336 -3.29 -12.29 -18.18
N LEU A 337 -4.21 -11.94 -17.27
CA LEU A 337 -5.46 -12.67 -17.05
C LEU A 337 -6.30 -12.77 -18.32
N LEU A 338 -6.53 -11.65 -19.00
CA LEU A 338 -7.36 -11.64 -20.20
C LEU A 338 -6.70 -12.38 -21.36
N LYS A 339 -5.37 -12.33 -21.46
CA LYS A 339 -4.61 -13.14 -22.43
C LYS A 339 -4.74 -14.63 -22.13
N ASP A 340 -4.65 -15.03 -20.87
CA ASP A 340 -4.86 -16.43 -20.46
C ASP A 340 -6.30 -16.88 -20.71
N MET A 341 -7.30 -16.05 -20.40
CA MET A 341 -8.70 -16.32 -20.71
C MET A 341 -8.96 -16.52 -22.21
N ALA A 342 -8.32 -15.70 -23.05
CA ALA A 342 -8.43 -15.82 -24.50
C ALA A 342 -7.72 -17.07 -25.05
N GLY A 343 -6.55 -17.42 -24.49
CA GLY A 343 -5.79 -18.60 -24.87
C GLY A 343 -6.38 -19.92 -24.35
N ASN A 344 -7.04 -19.88 -23.19
CA ASN A 344 -7.54 -21.05 -22.46
C ASN A 344 -9.01 -20.86 -22.03
N PRO A 345 -9.97 -20.66 -22.95
CA PRO A 345 -11.36 -20.31 -22.59
C PRO A 345 -12.07 -21.39 -21.76
N ALA A 346 -11.71 -22.67 -21.95
CA ALA A 346 -12.27 -23.78 -21.16
C ALA A 346 -11.90 -23.71 -19.67
N LYS A 347 -10.71 -23.19 -19.32
CA LYS A 347 -10.25 -23.01 -17.94
C LYS A 347 -11.15 -22.05 -17.17
N TRP A 348 -11.69 -21.03 -17.83
CA TRP A 348 -12.38 -19.91 -17.20
C TRP A 348 -13.91 -19.90 -17.40
N LYS A 349 -14.45 -20.80 -18.22
CA LYS A 349 -15.88 -20.83 -18.56
C LYS A 349 -16.74 -20.98 -17.31
N GLY A 350 -17.63 -20.00 -17.10
CA GLY A 350 -18.60 -20.00 -15.99
C GLY A 350 -18.02 -19.63 -14.62
N ARG A 351 -16.70 -19.36 -14.53
CA ARG A 351 -16.03 -19.00 -13.28
C ARG A 351 -16.19 -17.50 -12.99
N LYS A 352 -16.42 -17.16 -11.73
CA LYS A 352 -16.46 -15.78 -11.23
C LYS A 352 -15.13 -15.42 -10.60
N VAL A 353 -14.48 -14.39 -11.13
CA VAL A 353 -13.14 -13.97 -10.72
C VAL A 353 -13.19 -12.69 -9.91
N LEU A 354 -12.62 -12.70 -8.71
CA LEU A 354 -12.37 -11.51 -7.90
C LEU A 354 -10.97 -10.97 -8.20
N PHE A 355 -10.89 -9.81 -8.84
CA PHE A 355 -9.60 -9.13 -9.02
C PHE A 355 -9.28 -8.21 -7.85
N ILE A 356 -8.12 -8.41 -7.21
CA ILE A 356 -7.63 -7.56 -6.14
C ILE A 356 -6.88 -6.36 -6.74
N HIS A 357 -7.57 -5.22 -6.84
CA HIS A 357 -6.97 -3.98 -7.31
C HIS A 357 -6.02 -3.39 -6.25
N THR A 358 -4.72 -3.62 -6.42
CA THR A 358 -3.69 -3.29 -5.42
C THR A 358 -3.20 -1.83 -5.42
N GLY A 359 -3.71 -0.99 -6.32
CA GLY A 359 -3.38 0.44 -6.39
C GLY A 359 -2.34 0.75 -7.47
N GLY A 360 -1.48 1.73 -7.19
CA GLY A 360 -0.37 2.09 -8.08
C GLY A 360 -0.53 3.38 -8.87
N LEU A 361 -1.65 4.09 -8.70
CA LEU A 361 -1.98 5.29 -9.49
C LEU A 361 -0.88 6.36 -9.51
N LEU A 362 -0.24 6.68 -8.37
CA LEU A 362 0.84 7.67 -8.34
C LEU A 362 2.08 7.22 -9.13
N GLY A 363 2.33 5.91 -9.22
CA GLY A 363 3.40 5.36 -10.05
C GLY A 363 3.15 5.53 -11.55
N LEU A 364 1.89 5.71 -11.98
CA LEU A 364 1.52 5.95 -13.38
C LEU A 364 2.18 7.21 -13.95
N TYR A 365 2.43 8.23 -13.13
CA TYR A 365 2.99 9.50 -13.57
C TYR A 365 4.40 9.35 -14.18
N ASP A 366 5.13 8.30 -13.83
CA ASP A 366 6.40 7.91 -14.47
C ASP A 366 6.24 7.55 -15.96
N LYS A 367 5.02 7.19 -16.37
CA LYS A 367 4.69 6.78 -17.74
C LYS A 367 3.93 7.86 -18.50
N ALA A 368 3.78 9.06 -17.95
CA ALA A 368 3.01 10.13 -18.56
C ALA A 368 3.47 10.43 -20.00
N ASP A 369 4.77 10.55 -20.23
CA ASP A 369 5.33 10.81 -21.57
C ASP A 369 5.02 9.68 -22.56
N GLN A 370 5.11 8.42 -22.12
CA GLN A 370 4.81 7.26 -22.95
C GLN A 370 3.31 7.11 -23.25
N LEU A 371 2.46 7.57 -22.33
CA LEU A 371 1.00 7.58 -22.49
C LEU A 371 0.49 8.81 -23.26
N SER A 372 1.31 9.85 -23.42
CA SER A 372 0.92 11.11 -24.06
C SER A 372 0.35 10.91 -25.47
N SER A 373 0.92 10.00 -26.25
CA SER A 373 0.43 9.67 -27.59
C SER A 373 -0.85 8.82 -27.61
N LEU A 374 -1.23 8.22 -26.48
CA LEU A 374 -2.38 7.33 -26.32
C LEU A 374 -3.56 8.00 -25.62
N ALA A 375 -3.29 8.97 -24.74
CA ALA A 375 -4.28 9.80 -24.08
C ALA A 375 -4.88 10.76 -25.11
N GLY A 376 -6.22 10.81 -25.18
CA GLY A 376 -6.96 11.47 -26.25
C GLY A 376 -6.62 12.94 -26.46
N SER A 377 -7.08 13.49 -27.58
CA SER A 377 -6.87 14.90 -27.91
C SER A 377 -7.63 15.82 -26.96
N TRP A 378 -6.97 16.91 -26.56
CA TRP A 378 -7.62 18.06 -25.97
C TRP A 378 -7.85 19.10 -27.07
N ARG A 379 -8.87 19.94 -26.89
CA ARG A 379 -9.07 21.13 -27.72
C ARG A 379 -9.29 22.33 -26.83
N ARG A 380 -8.75 23.48 -27.23
CA ARG A 380 -9.25 24.75 -26.70
C ARG A 380 -10.73 24.84 -27.05
N MET A 381 -11.56 25.17 -26.07
CA MET A 381 -12.96 25.48 -26.35
C MET A 381 -12.99 26.77 -27.17
N ASP A 382 -13.64 26.73 -28.32
CA ASP A 382 -13.92 27.92 -29.10
C ASP A 382 -14.98 28.73 -28.35
N LEU A 383 -14.64 29.96 -27.98
CA LEU A 383 -15.52 30.87 -27.27
C LEU A 383 -15.86 32.03 -28.19
N GLU A 384 -17.14 32.36 -28.29
CA GLU A 384 -17.56 33.61 -28.93
C GLU A 384 -17.37 34.76 -27.93
N ASP A 385 -16.61 35.78 -28.32
CA ASP A 385 -16.38 36.99 -27.51
C ASP A 385 -17.68 37.74 -27.17
N SER A 386 -18.77 37.41 -27.85
CA SER A 386 -20.11 37.97 -27.67
C SER A 386 -20.87 37.40 -26.47
N VAL A 387 -20.47 36.27 -25.88
CA VAL A 387 -21.19 35.62 -24.78
C VAL A 387 -21.02 36.47 -23.51
N PRO A 388 -22.06 37.23 -23.09
CA PRO A 388 -21.91 38.13 -21.98
C PRO A 388 -21.96 37.36 -20.67
N ARG A 389 -21.13 37.77 -19.72
CA ARG A 389 -21.19 37.28 -18.35
C ARG A 389 -22.53 37.68 -17.72
N LYS A 390 -23.16 36.75 -16.99
CA LYS A 390 -24.32 37.04 -16.14
C LYS A 390 -23.86 37.30 -14.70
N ASP A 391 -24.00 38.54 -14.25
CA ASP A 391 -23.65 38.94 -12.88
C ASP A 391 -24.49 38.17 -11.85
N GLY A 392 -23.87 37.85 -10.71
CA GLY A 392 -24.51 37.08 -9.64
C GLY A 392 -24.68 35.58 -9.92
N THR A 393 -24.20 35.06 -11.06
CA THR A 393 -24.25 33.62 -11.39
C THR A 393 -22.86 33.01 -11.59
N GLY A 394 -22.62 31.84 -10.99
CA GLY A 394 -21.35 31.12 -11.05
C GLY A 394 -20.31 31.56 -9.99
N LYS A 395 -19.35 30.68 -9.69
CA LYS A 395 -18.18 31.01 -8.85
C LYS A 395 -17.05 31.57 -9.71
N MET A 396 -16.43 32.66 -9.28
CA MET A 396 -15.11 33.08 -9.78
C MET A 396 -14.05 32.45 -8.88
N PHE A 397 -13.03 31.83 -9.49
CA PHE A 397 -11.84 31.35 -8.80
C PHE A 397 -10.67 32.30 -9.04
#